data_AF-A0A4R1GN82-F1
#
_entry.id   AF-A0A4R1GN82-F1
#
_cell.length_a   1.000
_cell.length_b   1.000
_cell.length_c   1.000
_cell.angle_alpha   90.00
_cell.angle_beta   90.00
_cell.angle_gamma   90.00
#
_symmetry.space_group_name_H-M   'P 1'
#
loop_
_entity.id
_entity.type
_entity.pdbx_description
1 polymer ?
#
loop_
_entity_poly.entity_id
_entity_poly.type
_entity_poly.pdbx_seq_one_letter_code
_entity_poly.pdbx_strand_id
1 'polypeptide(L)'
;MSAHYNLLLSLPLNISSAVEHSSVLEFVLNKNSSQPANFPNHPFFEKFNPIYRFHNSYKGIVSGAWKSEAWLEKAPNGNVCNAGVNLCLPGNKLEGVWQDTLPLIHWLASMSSAQGAVGIVVAEDLSEDEPMVLFVRRSKLFISTSKHEELYNFDDALS
;
A
#
# COMPACT_ATOMS: atom_id res chain seq x y z
N MET A 1 19.39 10.60 12.10
CA MET A 1 18.42 10.75 10.99
C MET A 1 17.51 9.55 11.08
N SER A 2 16.19 9.74 11.12
CA SER A 2 15.25 8.63 10.96
C SER A 2 15.38 8.13 9.53
N ALA A 3 15.40 6.82 9.28
CA ALA A 3 15.32 6.34 7.90
C ALA A 3 13.85 6.27 7.47
N HIS A 4 13.63 6.52 6.19
CA HIS A 4 12.31 6.56 5.58
C HIS A 4 12.31 5.63 4.38
N TYR A 5 11.27 4.82 4.26
CA TYR A 5 11.04 4.02 3.06
C TYR A 5 9.87 4.59 2.27
N ASN A 6 10.10 4.89 1.00
CA ASN A 6 9.03 5.27 0.08
C ASN A 6 8.58 4.03 -0.67
N LEU A 7 7.31 3.70 -0.48
CA LEU A 7 6.61 2.65 -1.21
C LEU A 7 5.72 3.31 -2.26
N LEU A 8 5.95 2.95 -3.51
CA LEU A 8 5.21 3.43 -4.66
C LEU A 8 4.51 2.23 -5.31
N LEU A 9 3.20 2.33 -5.50
CA LEU A 9 2.39 1.30 -6.14
C LEU A 9 1.62 1.88 -7.33
N SER A 10 1.58 1.09 -8.41
CA SER A 10 0.70 1.25 -9.56
C SER A 10 -0.14 -0.02 -9.69
N LEU A 11 -1.44 0.12 -9.50
CA LEU A 11 -2.39 -0.97 -9.33
C LEU A 11 -3.44 -0.89 -10.44
N PRO A 12 -3.26 -1.63 -11.56
CA PRO A 12 -4.31 -1.80 -12.54
C PRO A 12 -5.53 -2.46 -11.93
N LEU A 13 -6.71 -1.86 -12.03
CA LEU A 13 -7.91 -2.35 -11.38
C LEU A 13 -8.87 -3.01 -12.38
N ASN A 14 -9.61 -4.04 -11.93
CA ASN A 14 -10.80 -4.49 -12.64
C ASN A 14 -11.98 -3.56 -12.30
N ILE A 15 -12.86 -3.30 -13.27
CA ILE A 15 -13.98 -2.34 -13.14
C ILE A 15 -14.87 -2.65 -11.93
N SER A 16 -15.18 -3.93 -11.68
CA SER A 16 -16.04 -4.33 -10.56
C SER A 16 -15.42 -4.07 -9.19
N SER A 17 -14.11 -4.33 -9.05
CA SER A 17 -13.39 -4.10 -7.79
C SER A 17 -12.99 -2.64 -7.62
N ALA A 18 -12.78 -1.90 -8.71
CA ALA A 18 -12.40 -0.50 -8.68
C ALA A 18 -13.43 0.38 -7.97
N VAL A 19 -14.74 0.16 -8.19
CA VAL A 19 -15.80 0.98 -7.57
C VAL A 19 -15.83 0.81 -6.05
N GLU A 20 -15.78 -0.45 -5.58
CA GLU A 20 -15.80 -0.77 -4.15
C GLU A 20 -14.54 -0.23 -3.45
N HIS A 21 -13.37 -0.54 -4.02
CA HIS A 21 -12.10 -0.17 -3.43
C HIS A 21 -11.79 1.33 -3.50
N SER A 22 -12.27 2.06 -4.52
CA SER A 22 -11.98 3.50 -4.68
C SER A 22 -12.48 4.31 -3.48
N SER A 23 -13.71 4.08 -3.03
CA SER A 23 -14.28 4.83 -1.89
C SER A 23 -13.53 4.55 -0.58
N VAL A 24 -13.10 3.31 -0.39
CA VAL A 24 -12.36 2.83 0.77
C VAL A 24 -10.92 3.36 0.72
N LEU A 25 -10.28 3.37 -0.45
CA LEU A 25 -8.94 3.90 -0.66
C LEU A 25 -8.86 5.40 -0.34
N GLU A 26 -9.82 6.17 -0.87
CA GLU A 26 -9.97 7.60 -0.55
C GLU A 26 -10.20 7.81 0.95
N PHE A 27 -11.00 6.94 1.58
CA PHE A 27 -11.27 7.03 3.01
C PHE A 27 -10.01 6.73 3.81
N VAL A 28 -9.32 5.63 3.53
CA VAL A 28 -8.16 5.18 4.30
C VAL A 28 -7.00 6.18 4.15
N LEU A 29 -6.66 6.58 2.92
CA LEU A 29 -5.43 7.32 2.61
C LEU A 29 -5.62 8.84 2.56
N ASN A 30 -6.68 9.33 1.92
CA ASN A 30 -6.79 10.74 1.56
C ASN A 30 -7.58 11.60 2.56
N LYS A 31 -8.17 11.02 3.63
CA LYS A 31 -8.92 11.70 4.71
C LYS A 31 -10.10 12.59 4.27
N ASN A 32 -10.38 12.68 2.98
CA ASN A 32 -11.33 13.62 2.38
C ASN A 32 -12.66 12.98 1.96
N SER A 33 -12.89 11.70 2.28
CA SER A 33 -14.16 11.04 2.00
C SER A 33 -14.90 10.64 3.29
N SER A 34 -16.22 10.54 3.18
CA SER A 34 -17.08 9.94 4.21
C SER A 34 -16.76 8.46 4.39
N GLN A 35 -16.93 7.95 5.61
CA GLN A 35 -16.72 6.53 5.89
C GLN A 35 -17.60 5.65 4.97
N PRO A 36 -17.01 4.65 4.28
CA PRO A 36 -17.76 3.69 3.48
C PRO A 36 -18.78 2.93 4.33
N ALA A 37 -19.91 2.57 3.73
CA ALA A 37 -20.93 1.76 4.40
C ALA A 37 -20.44 0.33 4.70
N ASN A 38 -19.57 -0.21 3.84
CA ASN A 38 -18.98 -1.53 3.97
C ASN A 38 -17.47 -1.45 3.67
N PHE A 39 -16.69 -2.26 4.37
CA PHE A 39 -15.28 -2.48 4.06
C PHE A 39 -15.12 -3.79 3.27
N PRO A 40 -14.09 -3.90 2.41
CA PRO A 40 -13.78 -5.13 1.70
C PRO A 40 -13.54 -6.29 2.66
N ASN A 41 -13.92 -7.50 2.25
CA ASN A 41 -13.61 -8.72 2.99
C ASN A 41 -12.12 -9.05 2.86
N HIS A 42 -11.31 -8.49 3.77
CA HIS A 42 -9.86 -8.66 3.76
C HIS A 42 -9.30 -8.58 5.19
N PRO A 43 -8.29 -9.38 5.58
CA PRO A 43 -7.74 -9.42 6.94
C PRO A 43 -7.36 -8.05 7.52
N PHE A 44 -6.87 -7.13 6.68
CA PHE A 44 -6.63 -5.73 7.05
C PHE A 44 -7.82 -5.06 7.76
N PHE A 45 -9.05 -5.34 7.32
CA PHE A 45 -10.26 -4.69 7.85
C PHE A 45 -10.83 -5.37 9.11
N GLU A 46 -10.36 -6.55 9.49
CA GLU A 46 -10.86 -7.27 10.69
C GLU A 46 -10.58 -6.50 11.99
N LYS A 47 -9.44 -5.81 12.05
CA LYS A 47 -9.01 -4.99 13.20
C LYS A 47 -8.88 -3.52 12.86
N PHE A 48 -9.41 -3.09 11.71
CA PHE A 48 -9.26 -1.72 11.23
C PHE A 48 -10.00 -0.72 12.13
N ASN A 49 -9.29 0.32 12.57
CA ASN A 49 -9.86 1.41 13.34
C ASN A 49 -9.96 2.68 12.47
N PRO A 50 -11.17 3.19 12.18
CA PRO A 50 -11.32 4.37 11.31
C PRO A 50 -10.78 5.67 11.92
N ILE A 51 -10.58 5.73 13.25
CA ILE A 51 -9.97 6.86 13.98
C ILE A 51 -8.44 6.77 13.90
N TYR A 52 -7.91 5.58 14.16
CA TYR A 52 -6.48 5.25 14.08
C TYR A 52 -6.22 4.34 12.88
N ARG A 53 -6.48 4.88 11.68
CA ARG A 53 -6.36 4.14 10.39
C ARG A 53 -4.98 3.54 10.20
N PHE A 54 -4.02 4.14 10.90
CA PHE A 54 -2.69 3.64 11.12
C PHE A 54 -2.46 3.74 12.63
N HIS A 55 -1.84 2.72 13.22
CA HIS A 55 -1.64 2.53 14.66
C HIS A 55 -1.15 3.78 15.43
N ASN A 56 -0.49 4.70 14.73
CA ASN A 56 -0.42 6.11 15.08
C ASN A 56 -1.06 6.90 13.96
N SER A 57 -2.04 7.75 14.28
CA SER A 57 -2.50 8.74 13.29
C SER A 57 -1.28 9.55 12.88
N TYR A 58 -0.74 9.30 11.68
CA TYR A 58 0.40 10.01 11.08
C TYR A 58 0.15 11.53 10.91
N LYS A 59 -0.91 12.08 11.52
CA LYS A 59 -1.26 13.49 11.67
C LYS A 59 -0.69 14.13 12.95
N GLY A 60 -0.19 13.37 13.92
CA GLY A 60 0.44 13.91 15.13
C GLY A 60 1.86 14.45 14.91
N ILE A 61 2.37 14.36 13.68
CA ILE A 61 3.74 14.68 13.31
C ILE A 61 3.70 15.90 12.37
N VAL A 62 4.62 16.84 12.60
CA VAL A 62 4.59 18.23 12.09
C VAL A 62 4.60 18.32 10.55
N SER A 63 4.01 19.42 10.03
CA SER A 63 3.85 19.69 8.60
C SER A 63 5.18 19.62 7.82
N GLY A 64 5.20 18.87 6.72
CA GLY A 64 6.37 18.67 5.85
C GLY A 64 7.05 17.30 5.96
N ALA A 65 6.62 16.42 6.88
CA ALA A 65 7.37 15.20 7.19
C ALA A 65 6.90 13.89 6.50
N TRP A 66 5.63 13.73 6.09
CA TRP A 66 5.12 12.48 5.50
C TRP A 66 3.89 12.70 4.61
N LYS A 67 3.84 12.12 3.40
CA LYS A 67 2.68 12.19 2.48
C LYS A 67 2.29 10.76 2.06
N SER A 68 1.20 10.25 2.63
CA SER A 68 0.53 9.06 2.10
C SER A 68 -0.65 9.51 1.27
N GLU A 69 -0.65 9.19 -0.02
CA GLU A 69 -1.67 9.63 -0.96
C GLU A 69 -2.02 8.52 -1.93
N ALA A 70 -3.29 8.49 -2.32
CA ALA A 70 -3.72 7.74 -3.48
C ALA A 70 -4.31 8.65 -4.55
N TRP A 71 -4.22 8.21 -5.79
CA TRP A 71 -4.94 8.80 -6.91
C TRP A 71 -5.57 7.71 -7.75
N LEU A 72 -6.66 8.06 -8.41
CA LEU A 72 -7.40 7.18 -9.30
C LEU A 72 -7.27 7.72 -10.72
N GLU A 73 -6.81 6.88 -11.63
CA GLU A 73 -6.84 7.17 -13.06
C GLU A 73 -8.16 6.68 -13.64
N LYS A 74 -8.82 7.55 -14.41
CA LYS A 74 -10.06 7.22 -15.11
C LYS A 74 -9.79 7.12 -16.61
N ALA A 75 -10.30 6.06 -17.22
CA ALA A 75 -10.37 5.92 -18.65
C ALA A 75 -11.30 6.97 -19.27
N PRO A 76 -11.22 7.23 -20.60
CA PRO A 76 -12.06 8.23 -21.27
C PRO A 76 -13.57 8.03 -21.13
N ASN A 77 -14.01 6.80 -20.82
CA ASN A 77 -15.41 6.45 -20.55
C ASN A 77 -15.84 6.73 -19.10
N GLY A 78 -14.97 7.29 -18.26
CA GLY A 78 -15.24 7.63 -16.87
C GLY A 78 -14.96 6.51 -15.85
N ASN A 79 -14.65 5.29 -16.32
CA ASN A 79 -14.36 4.16 -15.44
C ASN A 79 -12.96 4.27 -14.85
N VAL A 80 -12.81 3.97 -13.56
CA VAL A 80 -11.50 3.87 -12.91
C VAL A 80 -10.75 2.66 -13.49
N CYS A 81 -9.55 2.88 -14.02
CA CYS A 81 -8.73 1.84 -14.63
C CYS A 81 -7.46 1.53 -13.84
N ASN A 82 -6.87 2.53 -13.16
CA ASN A 82 -5.69 2.35 -12.32
C ASN A 82 -5.85 3.10 -11.00
N ALA A 83 -5.21 2.58 -9.94
CA ALA A 83 -4.94 3.33 -8.72
C ALA A 83 -3.43 3.45 -8.53
N GLY A 84 -2.97 4.64 -8.19
CA GLY A 84 -1.60 4.84 -7.72
C GLY A 84 -1.61 5.14 -6.22
N VAL A 85 -0.63 4.60 -5.51
CA VAL A 85 -0.47 4.82 -4.07
C VAL A 85 0.98 5.13 -3.75
N ASN A 86 1.19 6.21 -3.00
CA ASN A 86 2.46 6.56 -2.40
C ASN A 86 2.32 6.45 -0.89
N LEU A 87 3.14 5.61 -0.25
CA LEU A 87 3.24 5.51 1.20
C LEU A 87 4.66 5.82 1.61
N CYS A 88 4.80 6.69 2.60
CA CYS A 88 6.07 6.98 3.23
C CYS A 88 6.06 6.30 4.61
N LEU A 89 6.95 5.34 4.81
CA LEU A 89 6.96 4.43 5.96
C LEU A 89 8.13 4.76 6.89
N PRO A 90 7.90 4.96 8.20
CA PRO A 90 8.95 5.25 9.16
C PRO A 90 9.77 4.01 9.48
N GLY A 91 11.09 4.10 9.50
CA GLY A 91 11.93 2.96 9.84
C GLY A 91 13.31 3.29 10.39
N ASN A 92 13.79 2.46 11.31
CA ASN A 92 15.21 2.32 11.60
C ASN A 92 15.76 1.05 10.92
N LYS A 93 14.86 0.09 10.59
CA LYS A 93 15.04 -1.19 9.86
C LYS A 93 13.69 -1.66 9.30
N LEU A 94 13.69 -2.27 8.11
CA LEU A 94 12.50 -2.77 7.38
C LEU A 94 11.62 -3.77 8.15
N GLU A 95 12.19 -4.66 8.95
CA GLU A 95 11.49 -5.81 9.55
C GLU A 95 10.30 -5.40 10.45
N GLY A 96 10.46 -4.34 11.26
CA GLY A 96 9.37 -3.85 12.13
C GLY A 96 8.31 -3.06 11.37
N VAL A 97 8.69 -2.40 10.27
CA VAL A 97 7.77 -1.63 9.41
C VAL A 97 6.79 -2.56 8.69
N TRP A 98 7.30 -3.72 8.30
CA TRP A 98 6.51 -4.72 7.61
C TRP A 98 5.38 -5.27 8.49
N GLN A 99 5.60 -5.65 9.74
CA GLN A 99 4.54 -6.25 10.55
C GLN A 99 3.24 -5.42 10.61
N ASP A 100 3.37 -4.10 10.73
CA ASP A 100 2.20 -3.20 10.81
C ASP A 100 1.67 -2.77 9.42
N THR A 101 2.56 -2.64 8.44
CA THR A 101 2.18 -2.11 7.10
C THR A 101 1.77 -3.22 6.15
N LEU A 102 2.21 -4.46 6.36
CA LEU A 102 1.97 -5.59 5.47
C LEU A 102 0.49 -5.87 5.21
N PRO A 103 -0.40 -5.87 6.22
CA PRO A 103 -1.83 -6.05 5.95
C PRO A 103 -2.40 -4.99 5.00
N LEU A 104 -1.93 -3.73 5.11
CA LEU A 104 -2.32 -2.65 4.21
C LEU A 104 -1.79 -2.88 2.80
N ILE A 105 -0.49 -3.16 2.64
CA ILE A 105 0.10 -3.38 1.31
C ILE A 105 -0.50 -4.61 0.64
N HIS A 106 -0.76 -5.67 1.41
CA HIS A 106 -1.44 -6.86 0.94
C HIS A 106 -2.85 -6.55 0.44
N TRP A 107 -3.62 -5.74 1.20
CA TRP A 107 -4.92 -5.26 0.72
C TRP A 107 -4.77 -4.47 -0.57
N LEU A 108 -3.87 -3.48 -0.61
CA LEU A 108 -3.67 -2.65 -1.80
C LEU A 108 -3.35 -3.50 -3.04
N ALA A 109 -2.49 -4.51 -2.87
CA ALA A 109 -2.14 -5.45 -3.91
C ALA A 109 -3.31 -6.35 -4.35
N SER A 110 -4.17 -6.77 -3.42
CA SER A 110 -5.35 -7.60 -3.73
C SER A 110 -6.36 -6.90 -4.65
N MET A 111 -6.34 -5.56 -4.70
CA MET A 111 -7.18 -4.77 -5.59
C MET A 111 -6.67 -4.80 -7.04
N SER A 112 -5.39 -5.14 -7.24
CA SER A 112 -4.73 -5.16 -8.53
C SER A 112 -5.10 -6.40 -9.35
N SER A 113 -5.44 -6.16 -10.61
CA SER A 113 -5.63 -7.16 -11.66
C SER A 113 -4.31 -7.58 -12.33
N ALA A 114 -3.20 -6.91 -12.01
CA ALA A 114 -1.91 -7.17 -12.62
C ALA A 114 -1.35 -8.58 -12.30
N GLN A 115 -0.50 -9.06 -13.20
CA GLN A 115 0.38 -10.21 -12.98
C GLN A 115 1.81 -9.75 -13.31
N GLY A 116 2.59 -9.38 -12.30
CA GLY A 116 3.92 -8.79 -12.48
C GLY A 116 4.21 -7.65 -11.50
N ALA A 117 5.20 -6.83 -11.84
CA ALA A 117 5.64 -5.73 -11.00
C ALA A 117 4.53 -4.69 -10.87
N VAL A 118 4.22 -4.33 -9.63
CA VAL A 118 3.21 -3.31 -9.29
C VAL A 118 3.80 -2.17 -8.48
N GLY A 119 5.05 -2.25 -8.03
CA GLY A 119 5.62 -1.19 -7.23
C GLY A 119 7.05 -1.39 -6.82
N ILE A 120 7.54 -0.41 -6.07
CA ILE A 120 8.91 -0.35 -5.59
C ILE A 120 8.93 0.22 -4.18
N VAL A 121 9.87 -0.25 -3.37
CA VAL A 121 10.20 0.33 -2.07
C VAL A 121 11.65 0.79 -2.10
N VAL A 122 11.86 2.05 -1.77
CA VAL A 122 13.18 2.71 -1.80
C VAL A 122 13.47 3.32 -0.44
N ALA A 123 14.66 3.07 0.11
CA ALA A 123 15.15 3.79 1.27
C ALA A 123 15.67 5.17 0.85
N GLU A 124 15.22 6.25 1.48
CA GLU A 124 15.72 7.61 1.18
C GLU A 124 17.08 7.89 1.82
N ASP A 125 17.30 7.38 3.04
CA ASP A 125 18.45 7.76 3.89
C ASP A 125 19.51 6.67 4.06
N LEU A 126 19.29 5.47 3.52
CA LEU A 126 20.20 4.33 3.63
C LEU A 126 20.82 4.06 2.26
N SER A 127 22.04 4.57 2.05
CA SER A 127 22.75 4.51 0.76
C SER A 127 23.12 3.10 0.28
N GLU A 128 22.92 2.09 1.13
CA GLU A 128 23.23 0.69 0.81
C GLU A 128 21.98 -0.21 0.69
N ASP A 129 20.79 0.29 1.04
CA ASP A 129 19.55 -0.46 0.87
C ASP A 129 19.12 -0.44 -0.59
N GLU A 130 19.09 -1.62 -1.20
CA GLU A 130 18.65 -1.76 -2.58
C GLU A 130 17.14 -1.54 -2.73
N PRO A 131 16.70 -1.00 -3.88
CA PRO A 131 15.27 -0.95 -4.17
C PRO A 131 14.69 -2.35 -4.17
N MET A 132 13.58 -2.51 -3.46
CA MET A 132 12.80 -3.73 -3.49
C MET A 132 11.65 -3.59 -4.45
N VAL A 133 11.39 -4.61 -5.26
CA VAL A 133 10.30 -4.60 -6.23
C VAL A 133 9.15 -5.43 -5.68
N LEU A 134 7.94 -4.86 -5.77
CA LEU A 134 6.69 -5.48 -5.38
C LEU A 134 6.04 -6.12 -6.61
N PHE A 135 5.69 -7.39 -6.52
CA PHE A 135 5.04 -8.14 -7.60
C PHE A 135 3.72 -8.75 -7.14
N VAL A 136 2.70 -8.69 -7.99
CA VAL A 136 1.46 -9.44 -7.79
C VAL A 136 1.46 -10.67 -8.67
N ARG A 137 1.20 -11.84 -8.09
CA ARG A 137 1.01 -13.10 -8.81
C ARG A 137 -0.13 -13.88 -8.19
N ARG A 138 -1.12 -14.26 -9.00
CA ARG A 138 -2.32 -14.99 -8.54
C ARG A 138 -3.00 -14.29 -7.35
N SER A 139 -3.12 -12.96 -7.40
CA SER A 139 -3.70 -12.11 -6.35
C SER A 139 -2.93 -12.12 -5.02
N LYS A 140 -1.69 -12.62 -5.01
CA LYS A 140 -0.77 -12.58 -3.86
C LYS A 140 0.35 -11.58 -4.13
N LEU A 141 0.78 -10.88 -3.08
CA LEU A 141 1.88 -9.94 -3.13
C LEU A 141 3.19 -10.62 -2.75
N PHE A 142 4.23 -10.33 -3.51
CA PHE A 142 5.61 -10.76 -3.28
C PHE A 142 6.53 -9.54 -3.29
N ILE A 143 7.61 -9.61 -2.54
CA ILE A 143 8.71 -8.65 -2.62
C ILE A 143 9.99 -9.38 -3.02
N SER A 144 10.78 -8.75 -3.88
CA SER A 144 12.11 -9.21 -4.29
C SER A 144 13.10 -8.08 -4.07
N THR A 145 14.27 -8.37 -3.51
CA THR A 145 15.40 -7.44 -3.57
C THR A 145 16.00 -7.46 -4.97
N SER A 146 16.55 -6.34 -5.43
CA SER A 146 17.01 -6.21 -6.83
C SER A 146 18.16 -7.16 -7.22
N LYS A 147 18.91 -7.69 -6.24
CA LYS A 147 20.01 -8.64 -6.47
C LYS A 147 19.80 -10.08 -5.95
N HIS A 148 18.77 -10.36 -5.14
CA HIS A 148 18.47 -11.72 -4.71
C HIS A 148 17.05 -12.11 -5.13
N GLU A 149 16.93 -13.21 -5.90
CA GLU A 149 15.67 -13.87 -6.26
C GLU A 149 14.98 -14.55 -5.06
N GLU A 150 15.23 -14.06 -3.84
CA GLU A 150 14.49 -14.48 -2.66
C GLU A 150 13.12 -13.80 -2.67
N LEU A 151 12.11 -14.55 -3.11
CA LEU A 151 10.72 -14.15 -3.07
C LEU A 151 10.20 -14.33 -1.65
N TYR A 152 9.97 -13.22 -0.95
CA TYR A 152 9.23 -13.26 0.31
C TYR A 152 7.73 -13.30 0.00
N ASN A 153 7.08 -14.38 0.44
CA ASN A 153 5.63 -14.53 0.37
C ASN A 153 5.00 -13.86 1.59
N PHE A 154 4.20 -12.82 1.38
CA PHE A 154 3.59 -12.09 2.49
C PHE A 154 2.41 -12.80 3.14
N ASP A 155 1.84 -13.82 2.50
CA ASP A 155 0.76 -14.62 3.10
C ASP A 155 1.25 -15.40 4.33
N ASP A 156 2.53 -15.80 4.36
CA ASP A 156 3.12 -16.57 5.46
C ASP A 156 3.32 -15.70 6.72
N ALA A 157 3.29 -14.37 6.57
CA ALA A 157 3.37 -13.42 7.68
C ALA A 157 1.99 -13.06 8.26
N LEU A 158 0.90 -13.48 7.60
CA LEU A 158 -0.48 -13.22 8.02
C LEU A 158 -1.12 -14.42 8.76
N SER A 159 -0.46 -15.58 8.77
CA SER A 159 -0.87 -16.81 9.47
C SER A 159 -0.37 -16.88 10.92
#